data_AF-A0A1M2V727-F1
#
_entry.id   AF-A0A1M2V727-F1
#
_cell.length_a   1.000
_cell.length_b   1.000
_cell.length_c   1.000
_cell.angle_alpha   90.00
_cell.angle_beta   90.00
_cell.angle_gamma   90.00
#
_symmetry.space_group_name_H-M   'P 1'
#
loop_
_entity.id
_entity.type
_entity.pdbx_description
1 polymer ?
#
loop_
_entity_poly.entity_id
_entity_poly.type
_entity_poly.pdbx_seq_one_letter_code
_entity_poly.pdbx_strand_id
1 'polypeptide(L)'
;MIILMQRMHSNNILHCDIHPGNAGLTPCDELGVLRAPFTAETAESTHPTFIDFGWSLMRGYHPRGGDDNSAVSWPYASDRILRRDDPYTRADDMASLAYLLLSVRLLNHPPWFHEIQSQDLSEDPEAVIATRARVIGELHAQKTVEDHLLDFVSYATGLAPDEFIDYARWVRHFDEVIRWEPVSDQDQLLRRRVYSL
;
A
#
# COMPACT_ATOMS: atom_id res chain seq x y z
N MET A 1 3.49 2.44 -8.35
CA MET A 1 4.02 1.66 -7.20
C MET A 1 4.16 0.16 -7.50
N ILE A 2 3.20 -0.50 -8.16
CA ILE A 2 3.29 -1.95 -8.51
C ILE A 2 4.58 -2.30 -9.28
N ILE A 3 4.99 -1.45 -10.24
CA ILE A 3 6.25 -1.63 -10.98
C ILE A 3 7.47 -1.62 -10.04
N LEU A 4 7.48 -0.75 -9.03
CA LEU A 4 8.57 -0.70 -8.04
C LEU A 4 8.57 -1.94 -7.16
N MET A 5 7.39 -2.41 -6.76
CA MET A 5 7.24 -3.66 -6.01
C MET A 5 7.84 -4.84 -6.77
N GLN A 6 7.51 -4.96 -8.06
CA GLN A 6 8.08 -5.97 -8.94
C GLN A 6 9.61 -5.90 -8.96
N ARG A 7 10.19 -4.70 -9.09
CA ARG A 7 11.64 -4.51 -9.11
C ARG A 7 12.29 -4.93 -7.79
N MET A 8 11.73 -4.53 -6.64
CA MET A 8 12.24 -4.94 -5.33
C MET A 8 12.22 -6.46 -5.19
N HIS A 9 11.05 -7.07 -5.43
CA HIS A 9 10.87 -8.52 -5.27
C HIS A 9 11.73 -9.33 -6.25
N SER A 10 11.93 -8.85 -7.48
CA SER A 10 12.82 -9.49 -8.46
C SER A 10 14.30 -9.42 -8.05
N ASN A 11 14.67 -8.46 -7.20
CA ASN A 11 16.01 -8.35 -6.60
C ASN A 11 16.10 -9.01 -5.22
N ASN A 12 15.07 -9.76 -4.82
CA ASN A 12 14.95 -10.41 -3.52
C ASN A 12 15.04 -9.40 -2.34
N ILE A 13 14.38 -8.26 -2.50
CA ILE A 13 14.23 -7.23 -1.48
C ILE A 13 12.76 -7.21 -1.05
N LEU A 14 12.51 -7.33 0.24
CA LEU A 14 11.19 -7.10 0.87
C LEU A 14 11.26 -5.78 1.65
N HIS A 15 10.23 -4.95 1.53
CA HIS A 15 10.23 -3.64 2.19
C HIS A 15 9.92 -3.77 3.68
N CYS A 16 8.93 -4.60 4.01
CA CYS A 16 8.50 -4.93 5.37
C CYS A 16 7.78 -3.82 6.15
N ASP A 17 7.59 -2.64 5.55
CA ASP A 17 7.01 -1.48 6.23
C ASP A 17 6.31 -0.52 5.26
N ILE A 18 5.39 -1.05 4.45
CA ILE A 18 4.68 -0.25 3.44
C ILE A 18 3.46 0.42 4.07
N HIS A 19 3.50 1.75 4.14
CA HIS A 19 2.40 2.62 4.58
C HIS A 19 2.64 4.05 4.04
N PRO A 20 1.70 5.01 4.20
CA PRO A 20 1.84 6.34 3.60
C PRO A 20 3.08 7.13 4.03
N GLY A 21 3.63 6.85 5.21
CA GLY A 21 4.86 7.50 5.70
C GLY A 21 6.11 7.05 4.92
N ASN A 22 6.07 5.84 4.35
CA ASN A 22 7.15 5.24 3.57
C ASN A 22 6.85 5.23 2.06
N ALA A 23 5.81 5.95 1.64
CA ALA A 23 5.45 6.17 0.25
C ALA A 23 5.67 7.65 -0.11
N GLY A 24 6.70 7.92 -0.90
CA GLY A 24 7.08 9.28 -1.29
C GLY A 24 6.65 9.64 -2.71
N LEU A 25 6.63 10.95 -2.99
CA LEU A 25 6.66 11.49 -4.35
C LEU A 25 8.01 12.16 -4.55
N THR A 26 8.70 11.79 -5.61
CA THR A 26 10.04 12.30 -5.87
C THR A 26 10.20 12.60 -7.35
N PRO A 27 10.77 13.77 -7.73
CA PRO A 27 11.27 13.97 -9.07
C PRO A 27 12.41 12.98 -9.27
N CYS A 28 12.36 12.18 -10.33
CA CYS A 28 13.51 11.39 -10.73
C CYS A 28 14.06 11.91 -12.05
N ASP A 29 15.38 11.85 -12.20
CA ASP A 29 15.97 12.02 -13.53
C ASP A 29 15.69 10.79 -14.41
N GLU A 30 16.16 10.82 -15.66
CA GLU A 30 16.04 9.72 -16.62
C GLU A 30 16.66 8.40 -16.12
N LEU A 31 17.51 8.45 -15.08
CA LEU A 31 18.18 7.32 -14.47
C LEU A 31 17.46 6.82 -13.21
N GLY A 32 16.35 7.45 -12.80
CA GLY A 32 15.59 7.07 -11.62
C GLY A 32 16.20 7.53 -10.30
N VAL A 33 17.17 8.45 -10.33
CA VAL A 33 17.80 9.00 -9.12
C VAL A 33 16.88 10.03 -8.48
N LEU A 34 16.63 9.89 -7.18
CA LEU A 34 15.78 10.80 -6.42
C LEU A 34 16.42 12.19 -6.37
N ARG A 35 15.69 13.22 -6.82
CA ARG A 35 16.16 14.60 -6.81
C ARG A 35 15.52 15.42 -5.69
N ALA A 36 16.34 16.23 -5.05
CA ALA A 36 15.92 17.29 -4.14
C ALA A 36 16.44 18.65 -4.65
N PRO A 37 15.75 19.77 -4.41
CA PRO A 37 14.48 19.89 -3.66
C PRO A 37 13.23 19.55 -4.49
N PHE A 38 12.18 19.06 -3.81
CA PHE A 38 10.83 19.04 -4.37
C PHE A 38 10.31 20.49 -4.43
N THR A 39 10.20 21.02 -5.63
CA THR A 39 9.66 22.36 -5.92
C THR A 39 8.39 22.24 -6.75
N ALA A 40 7.60 23.31 -6.81
CA ALA A 40 6.42 23.38 -7.68
C ALA A 40 6.76 23.07 -9.16
N GLU A 41 7.94 23.48 -9.62
CA GLU A 41 8.43 23.22 -10.98
C GLU A 41 8.72 21.73 -11.24
N THR A 42 9.13 20.99 -10.20
CA THR A 42 9.42 19.56 -10.30
C THR A 42 8.22 18.66 -9.98
N ALA A 43 7.12 19.24 -9.47
CA ALA A 43 5.93 18.51 -9.04
C ALA A 43 5.33 17.64 -10.16
N GLU A 44 5.32 18.16 -11.39
CA GLU A 44 4.79 17.47 -12.58
C GLU A 44 5.65 16.28 -13.05
N SER A 45 6.91 16.24 -12.64
CA SER A 45 7.86 15.16 -12.96
C SER A 45 8.01 14.14 -11.83
N THR A 46 7.12 14.16 -10.84
CA THR A 46 7.26 13.30 -9.67
C THR A 46 6.63 11.94 -9.87
N HIS A 47 7.37 10.92 -9.44
CA HIS A 47 6.95 9.54 -9.49
C HIS A 47 6.77 9.00 -8.06
N PRO A 48 5.74 8.17 -7.81
CA PRO A 48 5.63 7.46 -6.54
C PRO A 48 6.83 6.55 -6.31
N THR A 49 7.42 6.62 -5.12
CA THR A 49 8.55 5.79 -4.69
C THR A 49 8.29 5.20 -3.31
N PHE A 50 9.03 4.13 -2.97
CA PHE A 50 9.19 3.70 -1.59
C PHE A 50 10.43 4.36 -0.98
N ILE A 51 10.37 4.67 0.30
CA ILE A 51 11.47 5.23 1.11
C ILE A 51 11.52 4.49 2.45
N ASP A 52 12.59 4.74 3.22
CA ASP A 52 12.81 4.10 4.52
C ASP A 52 12.90 2.57 4.47
N PHE A 53 14.06 2.07 4.07
CA PHE A 53 14.38 0.64 4.02
C PHE A 53 14.94 0.11 5.36
N GLY A 54 14.66 0.80 6.48
CA GLY A 54 15.19 0.45 7.80
C GLY A 54 14.75 -0.93 8.30
N TRP A 55 13.61 -1.43 7.81
CA TRP A 55 13.02 -2.74 8.11
C TRP A 55 13.19 -3.80 7.02
N SER A 56 13.84 -3.44 5.91
CA SER A 56 13.82 -4.27 4.71
C SER A 56 14.69 -5.53 4.84
N LEU A 57 14.20 -6.61 4.24
CA LEU A 57 14.94 -7.86 4.08
C LEU A 57 15.62 -7.90 2.71
N MET A 58 16.95 -7.88 2.70
CA MET A 58 17.74 -7.98 1.46
C MET A 58 18.32 -9.39 1.34
N ARG A 59 17.80 -10.18 0.40
CA ARG A 59 18.15 -11.61 0.24
C ARG A 59 17.92 -12.43 1.52
N GLY A 60 16.87 -12.10 2.27
CA GLY A 60 16.56 -12.71 3.56
C GLY A 60 17.40 -12.20 4.73
N TYR A 61 18.30 -11.23 4.52
CA TYR A 61 19.08 -10.61 5.58
C TYR A 61 18.44 -9.31 6.06
N HIS A 62 18.28 -9.18 7.39
CA HIS A 62 18.00 -7.91 8.06
C HIS A 62 19.25 -7.43 8.81
N PRO A 63 19.66 -6.16 8.68
CA PRO A 63 20.85 -5.65 9.39
C PRO A 63 20.74 -5.72 10.92
N ARG A 64 19.52 -5.76 11.47
CA ARG A 64 19.28 -5.92 12.94
C ARG A 64 19.12 -7.37 13.41
N GLY A 65 19.38 -8.37 12.56
CA GLY A 65 19.46 -9.77 12.99
C GLY A 65 18.14 -10.48 13.34
N GLY A 66 16.98 -9.89 13.07
CA GLY A 66 15.67 -10.53 13.28
C GLY A 66 15.12 -10.45 14.71
N ASP A 67 15.88 -9.92 15.67
CA ASP A 67 15.45 -9.81 17.08
C ASP A 67 14.46 -8.66 17.34
N ASP A 68 14.41 -7.68 16.43
CA ASP A 68 13.39 -6.65 16.44
C ASP A 68 12.12 -7.21 15.79
N ASN A 69 11.37 -8.03 16.54
CA ASN A 69 10.00 -8.49 16.25
C ASN A 69 8.98 -7.33 16.09
N SER A 70 9.43 -6.12 15.84
CA SER A 70 8.59 -4.96 15.60
C SER A 70 8.16 -4.92 14.14
N ALA A 71 7.56 -6.01 13.65
CA ALA A 71 6.44 -5.85 12.73
C ALA A 71 5.36 -5.13 13.53
N VAL A 72 5.50 -3.81 13.63
CA VAL A 72 4.64 -2.99 14.47
C VAL A 72 3.22 -3.21 13.95
N SER A 73 2.28 -3.56 14.81
CA SER A 73 0.86 -3.73 14.48
C SER A 73 0.30 -2.44 13.92
N TRP A 74 0.53 -2.20 12.63
CA TRP A 74 0.10 -1.00 11.95
C TRP A 74 -1.10 -1.34 11.09
N PRO A 75 -1.97 -0.35 10.82
CA PRO A 75 -3.21 -0.56 10.06
C PRO A 75 -3.00 -1.18 8.68
N TYR A 76 -1.77 -1.20 8.18
CA TYR A 76 -1.35 -1.68 6.87
C TYR A 76 -0.66 -3.06 6.90
N ALA A 77 -0.34 -3.62 8.06
CA ALA A 77 0.30 -4.94 8.14
C ALA A 77 -0.63 -6.01 7.56
N SER A 78 -0.08 -7.01 6.86
CA SER A 78 -0.86 -8.15 6.38
C SER A 78 -1.46 -8.95 7.54
N ASP A 79 -2.51 -9.72 7.29
CA ASP A 79 -3.17 -10.54 8.30
C ASP A 79 -2.22 -11.63 8.85
N ARG A 80 -1.34 -12.18 7.99
CA ARG A 80 -0.28 -13.12 8.39
C ARG A 80 0.68 -12.51 9.39
N ILE A 81 1.11 -11.28 9.13
CA ILE A 81 2.03 -10.57 10.03
C ILE A 81 1.36 -10.21 11.35
N LEU A 82 0.08 -9.84 11.34
CA LEU A 82 -0.69 -9.66 12.58
C LEU A 82 -0.77 -10.96 13.41
N ARG A 83 -0.87 -12.12 12.76
CA ARG A 83 -0.82 -13.45 13.40
C ARG A 83 0.58 -13.91 13.79
N ARG A 84 1.62 -13.15 13.44
CA ARG A 84 3.04 -13.49 13.63
C ARG A 84 3.46 -14.74 12.84
N ASP A 85 2.90 -14.91 11.65
CA ASP A 85 3.32 -15.97 10.72
C ASP A 85 4.66 -15.60 10.08
N ASP A 86 5.73 -16.24 10.54
CA ASP A 86 7.09 -16.12 9.98
C ASP A 86 7.35 -17.22 8.93
N PRO A 87 8.09 -16.97 7.83
CA PRO A 87 8.74 -15.71 7.46
C PRO A 87 7.81 -14.66 6.83
N TYR A 88 8.22 -13.38 6.95
CA TYR A 88 7.72 -12.30 6.09
C TYR A 88 8.03 -12.63 4.62
N THR A 89 7.09 -12.34 3.74
CA THR A 89 7.15 -12.69 2.32
C THR A 89 6.71 -11.55 1.40
N ARG A 90 6.85 -11.79 0.10
CA ARG A 90 6.35 -10.90 -0.96
C ARG A 90 4.84 -10.70 -0.90
N ALA A 91 4.08 -11.68 -0.40
CA ALA A 91 2.63 -11.57 -0.24
C ALA A 91 2.27 -10.50 0.81
N ASP A 92 3.09 -10.36 1.85
CA ASP A 92 2.84 -9.40 2.92
C ASP A 92 3.06 -7.96 2.43
N ASP A 93 4.14 -7.71 1.66
CA ASP A 93 4.37 -6.43 1.01
C ASP A 93 3.23 -6.06 0.04
N MET A 94 2.66 -7.06 -0.66
CA MET A 94 1.52 -6.86 -1.57
C MET A 94 0.24 -6.45 -0.82
N ALA A 95 -0.08 -7.13 0.30
CA ALA A 95 -1.22 -6.77 1.13
C ALA A 95 -1.10 -5.35 1.66
N SER A 96 0.08 -4.97 2.18
CA SER A 96 0.34 -3.62 2.66
C SER A 96 0.25 -2.57 1.56
N LEU A 97 0.75 -2.86 0.35
CA LEU A 97 0.56 -1.99 -0.81
C LEU A 97 -0.92 -1.81 -1.15
N ALA A 98 -1.73 -2.86 -1.14
CA ALA A 98 -3.15 -2.75 -1.44
C ALA A 98 -3.88 -1.86 -0.44
N TYR A 99 -3.59 -2.02 0.85
CA TYR A 99 -4.14 -1.14 1.90
C TYR A 99 -3.68 0.31 1.75
N LEU A 100 -2.41 0.54 1.39
CA LEU A 100 -1.91 1.87 1.05
C LEU A 100 -2.67 2.49 -0.12
N LEU A 101 -2.86 1.76 -1.22
CA LEU A 101 -3.58 2.29 -2.39
C LEU A 101 -5.04 2.62 -2.08
N LEU A 102 -5.71 1.79 -1.26
CA LEU A 102 -7.06 2.05 -0.78
C LEU A 102 -7.12 3.34 0.05
N SER A 103 -6.17 3.54 0.97
CA SER A 103 -6.03 4.78 1.74
C SER A 103 -5.82 6.01 0.87
N VAL A 104 -4.91 5.92 -0.10
CA VAL A 104 -4.64 7.01 -1.06
C VAL A 104 -5.91 7.34 -1.86
N ARG A 105 -6.64 6.33 -2.34
CA ARG A 105 -7.88 6.53 -3.10
C ARG A 105 -8.96 7.26 -2.29
N LEU A 106 -9.04 6.96 -1.01
CA LEU A 106 -10.01 7.56 -0.09
C LEU A 106 -9.53 8.91 0.49
N LEU A 107 -8.31 9.34 0.19
CA LEU A 107 -7.64 10.50 0.79
C LEU A 107 -7.69 10.46 2.33
N ASN A 108 -7.53 9.25 2.89
CA ASN A 108 -7.66 9.02 4.32
C ASN A 108 -6.78 7.85 4.79
N HIS A 109 -6.74 7.59 6.10
CA HIS A 109 -6.20 6.35 6.67
C HIS A 109 -6.97 5.11 6.15
N PRO A 110 -6.55 3.87 6.45
CA PRO A 110 -7.30 2.70 6.03
C PRO A 110 -8.69 2.72 6.66
N PRO A 111 -9.74 2.31 5.93
CA PRO A 111 -11.13 2.45 6.37
C PRO A 111 -11.44 1.94 7.79
N TRP A 112 -10.73 0.90 8.25
CA TRP A 112 -10.88 0.30 9.57
C TRP A 112 -10.17 1.04 10.70
N PHE A 113 -9.29 2.00 10.42
CA PHE A 113 -8.38 2.60 11.40
C PHE A 113 -9.10 3.26 12.59
N HIS A 114 -10.07 4.13 12.32
CA HIS A 114 -10.82 4.82 13.37
C HIS A 114 -11.59 3.85 14.26
N GLU A 115 -12.08 2.76 13.69
CA GLU A 115 -12.81 1.75 14.45
C GLU A 115 -11.87 0.97 15.37
N ILE A 116 -10.72 0.53 14.86
CA ILE A 116 -9.68 -0.14 15.66
C ILE A 116 -9.22 0.75 16.81
N GLN A 117 -9.00 2.05 16.56
CA GLN A 117 -8.58 2.98 17.61
C GLN A 117 -9.68 3.25 18.63
N SER A 118 -10.92 3.47 18.19
CA SER A 118 -12.01 3.83 19.09
C SER A 118 -12.48 2.67 19.97
N GLN A 119 -12.29 1.43 19.50
CA GLN A 119 -12.60 0.21 20.25
C GLN A 119 -11.39 -0.42 20.94
N ASP A 120 -10.21 0.21 20.87
CA ASP A 120 -8.95 -0.28 21.44
C ASP A 120 -8.56 -1.70 20.99
N LEU A 121 -8.82 -2.01 19.71
CA LEU A 121 -8.59 -3.35 19.14
C LEU A 121 -7.15 -3.58 18.67
N SER A 122 -6.26 -2.60 18.84
CA SER A 122 -4.92 -2.64 18.22
C SER A 122 -4.04 -3.81 18.70
N GLU A 123 -4.35 -4.35 19.88
CA GLU A 123 -3.67 -5.50 20.48
C GLU A 123 -4.37 -6.84 20.21
N ASP A 124 -5.51 -6.85 19.49
CA ASP A 124 -6.26 -8.05 19.11
C ASP A 124 -6.18 -8.27 17.58
N PRO A 125 -5.22 -9.08 17.10
CA PRO A 125 -5.06 -9.39 15.69
C PRO A 125 -6.34 -9.88 15.00
N GLU A 126 -7.10 -10.77 15.63
CA GLU A 126 -8.28 -11.35 14.99
C GLU A 126 -9.44 -10.36 14.93
N ALA A 127 -9.59 -9.49 15.93
CA ALA A 127 -10.56 -8.38 15.86
C ALA A 127 -10.19 -7.39 14.76
N VAL A 128 -8.91 -7.05 14.61
CA VAL A 128 -8.43 -6.19 13.51
C VAL A 128 -8.75 -6.82 12.15
N ILE A 129 -8.46 -8.12 11.98
CA ILE A 129 -8.69 -8.86 10.74
C ILE A 129 -10.19 -8.95 10.43
N ALA A 130 -11.02 -9.24 11.42
CA ALA A 130 -12.47 -9.30 11.25
C ALA A 130 -13.05 -7.93 10.86
N THR A 131 -12.60 -6.85 11.49
CA THR A 131 -13.02 -5.49 11.16
C THR A 131 -12.62 -5.11 9.74
N ARG A 132 -11.39 -5.44 9.31
CA ARG A 132 -10.94 -5.23 7.93
C ARG A 132 -11.84 -5.95 6.93
N ALA A 133 -12.06 -7.25 7.13
CA ALA A 133 -12.86 -8.08 6.23
C ALA A 133 -14.29 -7.54 6.09
N ARG A 134 -14.92 -7.15 7.22
CA ARG A 134 -16.24 -6.52 7.21
C ARG A 134 -16.24 -5.22 6.41
N VAL A 135 -15.31 -4.31 6.70
CA VAL A 135 -15.27 -2.99 6.04
C VAL A 135 -14.99 -3.13 4.55
N ILE A 136 -14.07 -4.01 4.12
CA ILE A 136 -13.82 -4.29 2.69
C ILE A 136 -15.09 -4.85 2.02
N GLY A 137 -15.80 -5.76 2.69
CA GLY A 137 -17.09 -6.27 2.22
C GLY A 137 -18.16 -5.18 2.06
N GLU A 138 -18.21 -4.22 2.98
CA GLU A 138 -19.11 -3.06 2.89
C GLU A 138 -18.77 -2.14 1.72
N LEU A 139 -17.47 -1.89 1.46
CA LEU A 139 -17.03 -1.11 0.30
C LEU A 139 -17.46 -1.75 -1.02
N HIS A 140 -17.34 -3.09 -1.14
CA HIS A 140 -17.86 -3.83 -2.28
C HIS A 140 -19.39 -3.69 -2.41
N ALA A 141 -20.12 -3.88 -1.31
CA ALA A 141 -21.58 -3.84 -1.33
C ALA A 141 -22.14 -2.46 -1.68
N GLN A 142 -21.49 -1.39 -1.20
CA GLN A 142 -21.92 -0.01 -1.39
C GLN A 142 -21.37 0.63 -2.68
N LYS A 143 -20.38 0.00 -3.34
CA LYS A 143 -19.70 0.54 -4.54
C LYS A 143 -19.14 1.94 -4.33
N THR A 144 -18.55 2.18 -3.16
CA THR A 144 -17.95 3.47 -2.79
C THR A 144 -16.51 3.61 -3.28
N VAL A 145 -15.90 2.50 -3.74
CA VAL A 145 -14.57 2.40 -4.34
C VAL A 145 -14.70 1.58 -5.62
N GLU A 146 -13.85 1.85 -6.59
CA GLU A 146 -13.88 1.17 -7.88
C GLU A 146 -13.56 -0.33 -7.75
N ASP A 147 -14.35 -1.16 -8.44
CA ASP A 147 -14.25 -2.63 -8.37
C ASP A 147 -12.82 -3.13 -8.65
N HIS A 148 -12.10 -2.52 -9.59
CA HIS A 148 -10.74 -2.92 -9.94
C HIS A 148 -9.72 -2.73 -8.79
N LEU A 149 -9.91 -1.71 -7.95
CA LEU A 149 -9.07 -1.52 -6.77
C LEU A 149 -9.43 -2.53 -5.68
N LEU A 150 -10.72 -2.81 -5.48
CA LEU A 150 -11.16 -3.81 -4.51
C LEU A 150 -10.80 -5.25 -4.94
N ASP A 151 -10.81 -5.54 -6.24
CA ASP A 151 -10.29 -6.78 -6.82
C ASP A 151 -8.79 -6.93 -6.55
N PHE A 152 -8.02 -5.84 -6.69
CA PHE A 152 -6.60 -5.84 -6.34
C PHE A 152 -6.38 -6.07 -4.85
N VAL A 153 -7.19 -5.45 -3.99
CA VAL A 153 -7.15 -5.69 -2.53
C VAL A 153 -7.42 -7.16 -2.24
N SER A 154 -8.51 -7.72 -2.77
CA SER A 154 -8.88 -9.12 -2.57
C SER A 154 -7.80 -10.09 -3.08
N TYR A 155 -7.20 -9.80 -4.23
CA TYR A 155 -6.08 -10.56 -4.74
C TYR A 155 -4.87 -10.49 -3.80
N ALA A 156 -4.42 -9.29 -3.47
CA ALA A 156 -3.18 -9.08 -2.73
C ALA A 156 -3.24 -9.63 -1.30
N THR A 157 -4.40 -9.55 -0.63
CA THR A 157 -4.60 -10.07 0.73
C THR A 157 -4.87 -11.57 0.75
N GLY A 158 -5.29 -12.16 -0.38
CA GLY A 158 -5.54 -13.59 -0.53
C GLY A 158 -4.32 -14.41 -0.95
N LEU A 159 -3.19 -13.77 -1.28
CA LEU A 159 -1.97 -14.45 -1.73
C LEU A 159 -1.41 -15.41 -0.66
N ALA A 160 -1.10 -16.63 -1.06
CA ALA A 160 -0.28 -17.52 -0.23
C ALA A 160 1.19 -17.03 -0.19
N PRO A 161 1.99 -17.41 0.84
CA PRO A 161 3.33 -16.84 1.06
C PRO A 161 4.32 -17.07 -0.09
N ASP A 162 4.19 -18.20 -0.77
CA ASP A 162 5.02 -18.63 -1.90
C ASP A 162 4.32 -18.49 -3.25
N GLU A 163 3.11 -17.91 -3.27
CA GLU A 163 2.32 -17.76 -4.49
C GLU A 163 3.03 -16.87 -5.52
N PHE A 164 2.88 -17.24 -6.79
CA PHE A 164 3.38 -16.43 -7.90
C PHE A 164 2.58 -15.14 -8.03
N ILE A 165 3.28 -14.00 -8.02
CA ILE A 165 2.65 -12.69 -8.16
C ILE A 165 2.77 -12.20 -9.61
N ASP A 166 1.65 -12.09 -10.31
CA ASP A 166 1.60 -11.59 -11.68
C ASP A 166 1.52 -10.05 -11.71
N TYR A 167 2.66 -9.41 -11.47
CA TYR A 167 2.78 -7.95 -11.55
C TYR A 167 2.33 -7.38 -12.90
N ALA A 168 2.67 -8.06 -13.99
CA ALA A 168 2.42 -7.58 -15.34
C ALA A 168 0.92 -7.56 -15.67
N ARG A 169 0.14 -8.53 -15.17
CA ARG A 169 -1.32 -8.49 -15.22
C ARG A 169 -1.86 -7.25 -14.53
N TRP A 170 -1.46 -6.97 -13.30
CA TRP A 170 -2.00 -5.84 -12.55
C TRP A 170 -1.56 -4.49 -13.10
N VAL A 171 -0.32 -4.34 -13.53
CA VAL A 171 0.13 -3.13 -14.24
C VAL A 171 -0.72 -2.89 -15.49
N ARG A 172 -0.91 -3.90 -16.35
CA ARG A 172 -1.77 -3.75 -17.53
C ARG A 172 -3.22 -3.44 -17.16
N HIS A 173 -3.77 -4.12 -16.16
CA HIS A 173 -5.14 -3.89 -15.73
C HIS A 173 -5.36 -2.45 -15.26
N PHE A 174 -4.49 -1.93 -14.40
CA PHE A 174 -4.57 -0.53 -13.97
C PHE A 174 -4.27 0.43 -15.13
N ASP A 175 -3.33 0.14 -16.02
CA ASP A 175 -3.06 0.98 -17.19
C ASP A 175 -4.27 1.04 -18.15
N GLU A 176 -4.98 -0.06 -18.33
CA GLU A 176 -6.16 -0.16 -19.20
C GLU A 176 -7.38 0.52 -18.58
N VAL A 177 -7.58 0.36 -17.27
CA VAL A 177 -8.74 0.90 -16.55
C VAL A 177 -8.57 2.39 -16.18
N ILE A 178 -7.34 2.83 -15.86
CA ILE A 178 -7.05 4.24 -15.55
C ILE A 178 -6.85 5.07 -16.84
N ARG A 179 -6.61 4.43 -17.99
CA ARG A 179 -6.68 5.13 -19.28
C ARG A 179 -8.12 5.55 -19.53
N TRP A 180 -8.36 6.84 -19.29
CA TRP A 180 -9.52 7.61 -19.72
C TRP A 180 -10.82 7.41 -18.93
N GLU A 181 -10.83 7.91 -17.70
CA GLU A 181 -11.94 8.79 -17.30
C GLU A 181 -11.37 10.16 -16.93
N PRO A 182 -11.85 11.27 -17.53
CA PRO A 182 -11.54 12.60 -17.02
C PRO A 182 -11.96 12.63 -15.55
N VAL A 183 -11.08 13.12 -14.67
CA VAL A 183 -11.41 13.38 -13.27
C VAL A 183 -12.73 14.14 -13.23
N SER A 184 -13.77 13.49 -12.70
CA SER A 184 -15.13 14.04 -12.72
C SER A 184 -15.15 15.41 -12.03
N ASP A 185 -16.08 16.29 -12.40
CA ASP A 185 -16.21 17.59 -11.74
C ASP A 185 -16.44 17.45 -10.22
N GLN A 186 -17.00 16.32 -9.76
CA GLN A 186 -17.13 15.98 -8.34
C GLN A 186 -15.79 15.65 -7.68
N ASP A 187 -14.90 14.90 -8.35
CA ASP A 187 -13.55 14.64 -7.85
C ASP A 187 -12.70 15.92 -7.83
N GLN A 188 -12.92 16.83 -8.77
CA GLN A 188 -12.30 18.17 -8.75
C GLN A 188 -12.81 19.01 -7.57
N LEU A 189 -14.10 18.93 -7.24
CA LEU A 189 -14.70 19.62 -6.10
C LEU A 189 -14.20 19.08 -4.75
N LEU A 190 -14.04 17.75 -4.63
CA LEU A 190 -13.43 17.12 -3.46
C LEU A 190 -11.97 17.56 -3.28
N ARG A 191 -11.20 17.61 -4.37
CA ARG A 191 -9.82 18.14 -4.35
C ARG A 191 -9.78 19.62 -3.95
N ARG A 192 -10.71 20.46 -4.41
CA ARG A 192 -10.77 21.89 -4.02
C ARG A 192 -11.14 22.14 -2.56
N ARG A 193 -11.91 21.25 -1.92
CA ARG A 193 -12.24 21.36 -0.48
C ARG A 193 -11.08 20.99 0.43
N VAL A 194 -10.15 20.15 -0.03
CA VAL A 194 -8.99 19.73 0.76
C VAL A 194 -7.83 20.74 0.68
N TYR A 195 -7.77 21.55 -0.40
CA TYR A 195 -6.69 22.53 -0.63
C TYR A 195 -7.13 24.01 -0.54
N SER A 196 -8.29 24.32 0.05
CA SER A 196 -8.59 25.71 0.42
C SER A 196 -7.80 26.08 1.69
N LEU A 197 -6.55 26.49 1.50
CA LEU A 197 -5.79 27.32 2.45
C LEU A 197 -6.25 28.77 2.32
#